data_AF-A0A2U9NJH7-F1
#
_entry.id   AF-A0A2U9NJH7-F1
#
_cell.length_a   1.000
_cell.length_b   1.000
_cell.length_c   1.000
_cell.angle_alpha   90.00
_cell.angle_beta   90.00
_cell.angle_gamma   90.00
#
_symmetry.space_group_name_H-M   'P 1'
#
loop_
_entity.id
_entity.type
_entity.pdbx_description
1 polymer ?
#
loop_
_entity_poly.entity_id
_entity_poly.type
_entity_poly.pdbx_seq_one_letter_code
_entity_poly.pdbx_strand_id
1 'polypeptide(L)'
;TANYFKNAEDGSVRQKIWKYMAKHDEVMTKDNDEGVRRVETEKYAFFMESTSIDYVTERHCSLASVGKSLDEKGYAIAMEKGSPYRNVLSTAILKLQETGKISEIQEKWWKEKCG
;
A
#
# COMPACT_ATOMS: atom_id res chain seq x y z
N THR A 1 7.74 0.64 -2.04
CA THR A 1 8.00 0.05 -0.70
C THR A 1 9.48 -0.08 -0.36
N ALA A 2 10.34 -0.68 -1.19
CA ALA A 2 11.78 -0.87 -0.88
C ALA A 2 12.53 0.39 -0.39
N ASN A 3 12.28 1.56 -1.01
CA ASN A 3 12.90 2.82 -0.62
C ASN A 3 12.63 3.23 0.84
N TYR A 4 11.51 2.80 1.43
CA TYR A 4 11.19 3.06 2.84
C TYR A 4 12.24 2.43 3.77
N PHE A 5 12.69 1.21 3.46
CA PHE A 5 13.72 0.53 4.23
C PHE A 5 15.12 1.01 3.87
N LYS A 6 15.38 1.31 2.60
CA LYS A 6 16.67 1.82 2.11
C LYS A 6 17.06 3.14 2.75
N ASN A 7 16.11 4.05 2.93
CA ASN A 7 16.34 5.40 3.45
C ASN A 7 16.16 5.47 4.98
N ALA A 8 16.10 4.34 5.66
CA ALA A 8 15.97 4.31 7.10
C ALA A 8 17.27 4.72 7.80
N GLU A 9 17.13 5.34 8.98
CA GLU A 9 18.25 5.74 9.83
C GLU A 9 19.19 4.57 10.15
N ASP A 10 20.49 4.87 10.16
CA ASP A 10 21.54 3.91 10.46
C ASP A 10 21.36 3.26 11.83
N GLY A 11 21.49 1.94 11.89
CA GLY A 11 21.32 1.16 13.12
C GLY A 11 19.86 0.78 13.44
N SER A 12 18.87 1.38 12.77
CA SER A 12 17.46 1.04 12.97
C SER A 12 17.12 -0.39 12.50
N VAL A 13 16.04 -0.97 13.04
CA VAL A 13 15.53 -2.29 12.62
C VAL A 13 15.22 -2.30 11.12
N ARG A 14 14.65 -1.21 10.59
CA ARG A 14 14.36 -1.05 9.16
C ARG A 14 15.63 -1.14 8.31
N GLN A 15 16.72 -0.54 8.78
CA GLN A 15 18.00 -0.62 8.08
C GLN A 15 18.59 -2.03 8.08
N LYS A 16 18.41 -2.79 9.17
CA LYS A 16 18.80 -4.21 9.23
C LYS A 16 18.01 -5.05 8.22
N ILE A 17 16.71 -4.83 8.13
CA ILE A 17 15.84 -5.47 7.12
C ILE A 17 16.32 -5.13 5.71
N TRP A 18 16.59 -3.86 5.41
CA TRP A 18 17.14 -3.44 4.12
C TRP A 18 18.46 -4.13 3.78
N LYS A 19 19.41 -4.18 4.73
CA LYS A 19 20.71 -4.83 4.52
C LYS A 19 20.58 -6.32 4.20
N TYR A 20 19.56 -6.99 4.74
CA TYR A 20 19.24 -8.36 4.38
C TYR A 20 18.65 -8.41 2.95
N MET A 21 17.58 -7.67 2.69
CA MET A 21 16.91 -7.66 1.37
C MET A 21 17.86 -7.28 0.22
N ALA A 22 18.78 -6.35 0.44
CA ALA A 22 19.73 -5.88 -0.57
C ALA A 22 20.87 -6.87 -0.86
N LYS A 23 21.08 -7.88 -0.02
CA LYS A 23 22.04 -8.97 -0.25
C LYS A 23 21.40 -10.22 -0.85
N HIS A 24 20.07 -10.28 -0.84
CA HIS A 24 19.26 -11.44 -1.14
C HIS A 24 18.21 -11.06 -2.19
N ASP A 25 18.62 -10.92 -3.44
CA ASP A 25 17.73 -10.53 -4.53
C ASP A 25 16.55 -11.51 -4.69
N GLU A 26 16.71 -12.78 -4.28
CA GLU A 26 15.67 -13.81 -4.32
C GLU A 26 14.49 -13.56 -3.37
N VAL A 27 14.65 -12.71 -2.35
CA VAL A 27 13.54 -12.34 -1.46
C VAL A 27 12.72 -11.17 -1.98
N MET A 28 13.22 -10.47 -3.02
CA MET A 28 12.46 -9.43 -3.71
C MET A 28 11.48 -10.06 -4.70
N THR A 29 10.36 -9.39 -4.92
CA THR A 29 9.39 -9.77 -5.94
C THR A 29 9.37 -8.71 -7.03
N LYS A 30 8.98 -9.10 -8.24
CA LYS A 30 8.85 -8.20 -9.37
C LYS A 30 7.65 -7.25 -9.20
N ASP A 31 6.54 -7.79 -8.70
CA ASP A 31 5.28 -7.10 -8.51
C ASP A 31 4.51 -7.64 -7.30
N ASN A 32 3.34 -7.05 -7.04
CA ASN A 32 2.49 -7.43 -5.91
C ASN A 32 1.85 -8.81 -6.11
N ASP A 33 1.45 -9.15 -7.34
CA ASP A 33 0.78 -10.44 -7.63
C ASP A 33 1.72 -11.62 -7.38
N GLU A 34 2.99 -11.49 -7.76
CA GLU A 34 4.03 -12.46 -7.41
C GLU A 34 4.20 -12.56 -5.89
N GLY A 35 4.19 -11.43 -5.18
CA GLY A 35 4.27 -11.40 -3.72
C GLY A 35 3.12 -12.13 -3.05
N VAL A 36 1.88 -11.86 -3.47
CA VAL A 36 0.67 -12.54 -2.97
C VAL A 36 0.79 -14.05 -3.16
N ARG A 37 1.15 -14.50 -4.38
CA ARG A 37 1.31 -15.92 -4.70
C ARG A 37 2.39 -16.60 -3.84
N ARG A 38 3.51 -15.92 -3.59
CA ARG A 38 4.59 -16.47 -2.73
C ARG A 38 4.16 -16.58 -1.28
N VAL A 39 3.40 -15.61 -0.75
CA VAL A 39 2.86 -15.71 0.62
C VAL A 39 1.89 -16.89 0.75
N GLU A 40 1.07 -17.15 -0.27
CA GLU A 40 0.11 -18.28 -0.23
C GLU A 40 0.77 -19.65 -0.33
N THR A 41 1.89 -19.76 -1.04
CA THR A 41 2.49 -21.05 -1.41
C THR A 41 3.77 -21.39 -0.63
N GLU A 42 4.43 -20.39 -0.04
CA GLU A 42 5.73 -20.53 0.62
C GLU A 42 5.68 -19.97 2.06
N LYS A 43 6.71 -20.27 2.85
CA LYS A 43 6.92 -19.61 4.15
C LYS A 43 7.52 -18.22 3.94
N TYR A 44 6.72 -17.31 3.42
CA TYR A 44 7.13 -15.97 3.02
C TYR A 44 6.20 -14.91 3.61
N ALA A 45 6.74 -13.75 3.97
CA ALA A 45 5.99 -12.58 4.40
C ALA A 45 6.34 -11.42 3.47
N PHE A 46 5.32 -10.64 3.08
CA PHE A 46 5.47 -9.61 2.07
C PHE A 46 5.09 -8.23 2.61
N PHE A 47 5.93 -7.22 2.32
CA PHE A 47 5.60 -5.83 2.61
C PHE A 47 4.88 -5.20 1.43
N MET A 48 3.60 -4.86 1.64
CA MET A 48 2.74 -4.22 0.66
C MET A 48 2.03 -3.01 1.29
N GLU A 49 1.46 -2.14 0.47
CA GLU A 49 0.66 -1.01 0.93
C GLU A 49 -0.64 -1.46 1.59
N SER A 50 -1.06 -0.81 2.67
CA SER A 50 -2.20 -1.22 3.48
C SER A 50 -3.49 -1.37 2.67
N THR A 51 -3.82 -0.42 1.80
CA THR A 51 -5.01 -0.46 0.94
C THR A 51 -5.01 -1.65 -0.01
N SER A 52 -3.83 -2.04 -0.50
CA SER A 52 -3.66 -3.22 -1.36
C SER A 52 -3.73 -4.50 -0.55
N ILE A 53 -3.23 -4.51 0.69
CA ILE A 53 -3.37 -5.65 1.60
C ILE A 53 -4.84 -5.86 1.91
N ASP A 54 -5.55 -4.82 2.35
CA ASP A 54 -6.98 -4.88 2.65
C ASP A 54 -7.76 -5.39 1.42
N TYR A 55 -7.42 -4.88 0.23
CA TYR A 55 -8.03 -5.35 -1.02
C TYR A 55 -7.84 -6.86 -1.21
N VAL A 56 -6.61 -7.36 -1.09
CA VAL A 56 -6.25 -8.76 -1.35
C VAL A 56 -6.80 -9.69 -0.27
N THR A 57 -6.73 -9.32 1.01
CA THR A 57 -7.19 -10.17 2.12
C THR A 57 -8.71 -10.33 2.15
N GLU A 58 -9.46 -9.37 1.61
CA GLU A 58 -10.92 -9.51 1.42
C GLU A 58 -11.26 -10.58 0.36
N ARG A 59 -10.31 -10.95 -0.52
CA ARG A 59 -10.50 -11.94 -1.62
C ARG A 59 -9.86 -13.29 -1.29
N HIS A 60 -8.70 -13.24 -0.66
CA HIS A 60 -7.87 -14.39 -0.32
C HIS A 60 -7.96 -14.65 1.19
N CYS A 61 -8.95 -15.45 1.61
CA CYS A 61 -9.16 -15.76 3.04
C CYS A 61 -8.01 -16.52 3.71
N SER A 62 -7.07 -17.06 2.92
CA SER A 62 -5.82 -17.70 3.36
C SER A 62 -4.79 -16.69 3.89
N LEU A 63 -4.97 -15.40 3.58
CA LEU A 63 -4.04 -14.33 3.87
C LEU A 63 -4.54 -13.46 5.02
N ALA A 64 -3.60 -12.92 5.79
CA ALA A 64 -3.88 -11.98 6.86
C ALA A 64 -2.81 -10.90 6.92
N SER A 65 -3.23 -9.68 7.28
CA SER A 65 -2.31 -8.62 7.63
C SER A 65 -1.71 -8.88 9.02
N VAL A 66 -0.41 -8.62 9.18
CA VAL A 66 0.30 -8.84 10.44
C VAL A 66 0.97 -7.54 10.89
N GLY A 67 0.67 -7.14 12.13
CA GLY A 67 1.28 -5.97 12.76
C GLY A 67 0.55 -4.66 12.47
N LYS A 68 1.26 -3.54 12.67
CA LYS A 68 0.76 -2.18 12.43
C LYS A 68 1.37 -1.62 11.15
N SER A 69 0.69 -0.62 10.56
CA SER A 69 1.24 0.16 9.46
C SER A 69 2.60 0.74 9.83
N LEU A 70 3.57 0.56 8.92
CA LEU A 70 4.94 1.03 9.10
C LEU A 70 5.07 2.53 8.81
N ASP A 71 4.19 3.05 7.97
CA ASP A 71 4.07 4.45 7.63
C ASP A 71 2.61 4.80 7.34
N GLU A 72 2.33 6.10 7.31
CA GLU A 72 1.07 6.64 6.85
C GLU A 72 1.33 7.39 5.55
N LYS A 73 0.72 6.90 4.48
CA LYS A 73 0.80 7.47 3.14
C LYS A 73 -0.60 7.54 2.55
N GLY A 74 -0.85 8.58 1.78
CA GLY A 74 -2.11 8.78 1.07
C GLY A 74 -1.88 8.87 -0.43
N TYR A 75 -2.89 8.46 -1.20
CA TYR A 75 -2.93 8.71 -2.64
C TYR A 75 -3.34 10.15 -2.93
N ALA A 76 -2.76 10.71 -3.99
CA ALA A 76 -3.08 12.05 -4.45
C ALA A 76 -3.10 12.10 -5.98
N ILE A 77 -3.87 13.04 -6.52
CA ILE A 77 -3.90 13.31 -7.97
C ILE A 77 -2.77 14.29 -8.28
N ALA A 78 -1.75 13.81 -8.99
CA ALA A 78 -0.63 14.64 -9.42
C ALA A 78 -1.04 15.58 -10.57
N MET A 79 -0.56 16.82 -10.52
CA MET A 79 -0.85 17.84 -11.53
C MET A 79 0.40 18.66 -11.81
N GLU A 80 0.47 19.24 -13.01
CA GLU A 80 1.53 20.18 -13.37
C GLU A 80 1.54 21.39 -12.41
N LYS A 81 2.75 21.89 -12.13
CA LYS A 81 2.94 23.07 -11.29
C LYS A 81 2.25 24.27 -11.92
N GLY A 82 1.36 24.92 -11.16
CA GLY A 82 0.58 26.07 -11.64
C GLY A 82 -0.72 25.68 -12.36
N SER A 83 -1.08 24.40 -12.40
CA SER A 83 -2.37 23.97 -12.97
C SER A 83 -3.56 24.70 -12.32
N PRO A 84 -4.44 25.31 -13.12
CA PRO A 84 -5.62 26.01 -12.59
C PRO A 84 -6.61 25.05 -11.91
N TYR A 85 -6.52 23.75 -12.20
CA TYR A 85 -7.42 22.73 -11.67
C TYR A 85 -7.07 22.28 -10.26
N ARG A 86 -5.86 22.57 -9.76
CA ARG A 86 -5.39 22.08 -8.46
C ARG A 86 -6.36 22.44 -7.35
N ASN A 87 -6.71 23.72 -7.22
CA ASN A 87 -7.57 24.19 -6.13
C ASN A 87 -9.00 23.65 -6.28
N VAL A 88 -9.53 23.63 -7.50
CA VAL A 88 -10.89 23.14 -7.78
C VAL A 88 -11.02 21.67 -7.39
N LEU A 89 -10.05 20.84 -7.79
CA LEU A 89 -10.06 19.41 -7.49
C LEU A 89 -9.79 19.12 -6.02
N SER A 90 -8.88 19.84 -5.37
CA SER A 90 -8.67 19.70 -3.92
C SER A 90 -9.95 20.00 -3.13
N THR A 91 -10.65 21.09 -3.46
CA THR A 91 -11.93 21.43 -2.81
C THR A 91 -13.00 20.38 -3.08
N ALA A 92 -13.08 19.83 -4.30
CA ALA A 92 -14.02 18.76 -4.62
C ALA A 92 -13.73 17.48 -3.83
N ILE A 93 -12.46 17.09 -3.68
CA ILE A 93 -12.04 15.93 -2.88
C ILE A 93 -12.44 16.12 -1.42
N LEU A 94 -12.17 17.30 -0.84
CA LEU A 94 -12.56 17.61 0.54
C LEU A 94 -14.07 17.46 0.74
N LYS A 95 -14.88 18.00 -0.17
CA LYS A 95 -16.34 17.85 -0.13
C LYS A 95 -16.78 16.39 -0.20
N LEU A 96 -16.13 15.57 -1.03
CA LEU A 96 -16.43 14.14 -1.13
C LEU A 96 -16.03 13.38 0.15
N GLN A 97 -14.98 13.81 0.84
CA GLN A 97 -14.58 13.27 2.14
C GLN A 97 -15.58 13.64 3.23
N GLU A 98 -15.92 14.93 3.36
CA GLU A 98 -16.86 15.44 4.36
C GLU A 98 -18.27 14.84 4.23
N THR A 99 -18.70 14.56 2.99
CA THR A 99 -19.99 13.92 2.71
C THR A 99 -19.96 12.40 2.87
N GLY A 100 -18.81 11.80 3.18
CA GLY A 100 -18.65 10.34 3.31
C GLY A 100 -18.64 9.58 1.97
N LYS A 101 -18.74 10.28 0.84
CA LYS A 101 -18.84 9.66 -0.49
C LYS A 101 -17.61 8.82 -0.84
N ILE A 102 -16.42 9.26 -0.43
CA ILE A 102 -15.19 8.48 -0.65
C ILE A 102 -15.26 7.13 0.08
N SER A 103 -15.75 7.11 1.32
CA SER A 103 -15.90 5.87 2.10
C SER A 103 -16.91 4.92 1.46
N GLU A 104 -18.06 5.44 1.00
CA GLU A 104 -19.05 4.64 0.26
C GLU A 104 -18.45 4.01 -1.00
N ILE A 105 -17.65 4.78 -1.75
CA ILE A 105 -16.97 4.29 -2.95
C ILE A 105 -15.96 3.21 -2.58
N GLN A 106 -15.16 3.42 -1.54
CA GLN A 106 -14.18 2.44 -1.07
C GLN A 106 -14.86 1.13 -0.69
N GLU A 107 -15.91 1.17 0.13
CA GLU A 107 -16.65 -0.03 0.55
C GLU A 107 -17.22 -0.80 -0.64
N LYS A 108 -17.85 -0.07 -1.58
CA LYS A 108 -18.40 -0.66 -2.80
C LYS A 108 -17.36 -1.40 -3.65
N TRP A 109 -16.18 -0.81 -3.83
CA TRP A 109 -15.15 -1.38 -4.71
C TRP A 109 -14.26 -2.42 -4.02
N TRP A 110 -14.08 -2.34 -2.71
CA TRP A 110 -13.27 -3.32 -1.97
C TRP A 110 -14.08 -4.55 -1.56
N LYS A 111 -15.32 -4.37 -1.07
CA LYS A 111 -16.12 -5.44 -0.45
C LYS A 111 -17.27 -5.95 -1.33
N GLU A 112 -18.04 -5.04 -1.93
CA GLU A 112 -19.28 -5.45 -2.64
C GLU A 112 -19.03 -5.98 -4.05
N LYS A 113 -18.05 -5.42 -4.77
CA LYS A 113 -17.69 -5.81 -6.14
C LYS A 113 -16.68 -6.95 -6.12
N CYS A 114 -17.14 -8.14 -5.74
CA CYS A 114 -16.39 -9.39 -5.58
C CYS A 114 -15.03 -9.15 -4.94
N GLY A 115 -14.99 -9.23 -3.60
CA GLY A 115 -13.84 -9.82 -2.91
C GLY A 115 -13.34 -11.00 -3.72
#